data_AF-B8F3U9-F1
#
_entry.id   AF-B8F3U9-F1
#
_cell.length_a   1.000
_cell.length_b   1.000
_cell.length_c   1.000
_cell.angle_alpha   90.00
_cell.angle_beta   90.00
_cell.angle_gamma   90.00
#
_symmetry.space_group_name_H-M   'P 1'
#
loop_
_entity.id
_entity.type
_entity.pdbx_description
1 polymer ?
#
loop_
_entity_poly.entity_id
_entity_poly.type
_entity_poly.pdbx_seq_one_letter_code
_entity_poly.pdbx_strand_id
1 'polypeptide(L)'
;MIVLSKQTTEHGKLMLANPNIAGTIAGQPDNIREIEGIQFQAVARCLENEQEKQTALQIYWKKHPLAKLMSSDVWEIVFTRIKHTENRVAFAKKSDWKKLF
;
A
#
# COMPACT_ATOMS: atom_id res chain seq x y z
N MET A 1 0.68 -5.38 1.44
CA MET A 1 0.74 -4.85 0.05
C MET A 1 2.19 -4.75 -0.38
N ILE A 2 2.54 -5.02 -1.65
CA ILE A 2 3.92 -4.94 -2.14
C ILE A 2 4.12 -3.67 -2.97
N VAL A 3 5.19 -2.93 -2.68
CA VAL A 3 5.60 -1.71 -3.42
C VAL A 3 7.05 -1.87 -3.84
N LEU A 4 7.35 -1.51 -5.10
CA LEU A 4 8.71 -1.44 -5.60
C LEU A 4 9.15 0.03 -5.63
N SER A 5 10.15 0.38 -4.81
CA SER A 5 10.72 1.73 -4.78
C SER A 5 12.14 1.67 -4.28
N LYS A 6 13.09 2.35 -4.94
CA LYS A 6 14.46 2.40 -4.44
C LYS A 6 14.51 3.17 -3.11
N GLN A 7 15.34 2.72 -2.19
CA GLN A 7 15.64 3.41 -0.93
C GLN A 7 16.16 4.85 -1.15
N THR A 8 16.74 5.13 -2.32
CA THR A 8 17.26 6.45 -2.70
C THR A 8 16.18 7.44 -3.14
N THR A 9 14.96 6.99 -3.43
CA THR A 9 13.82 7.88 -3.71
C THR A 9 13.42 8.64 -2.45
N GLU A 10 12.72 9.77 -2.62
CA GLU A 10 12.21 10.53 -1.47
C GLU A 10 11.30 9.67 -0.57
N HIS A 11 10.35 8.96 -1.17
CA HIS A 11 9.48 8.04 -0.44
C HIS A 11 10.28 6.92 0.25
N GLY A 12 11.30 6.37 -0.40
CA GLY A 12 12.18 5.35 0.19
C GLY A 12 12.92 5.86 1.42
N LYS A 13 13.53 7.04 1.34
CA LYS A 13 14.21 7.70 2.46
C LYS A 13 13.25 7.98 3.62
N LEU A 14 12.06 8.50 3.32
CA LEU A 14 11.03 8.79 4.34
C LEU A 14 10.54 7.52 5.03
N MET A 15 10.31 6.42 4.30
CA MET A 15 9.93 5.13 4.88
C MET A 15 11.04 4.50 5.73
N LEU A 16 12.32 4.68 5.37
CA LEU A 16 13.45 4.26 6.21
C LEU A 16 13.52 5.08 7.50
N ALA A 17 13.36 6.40 7.41
CA ALA A 17 13.43 7.30 8.55
C ALA A 17 12.24 7.13 9.51
N ASN A 18 11.05 6.88 8.98
CA ASN A 18 9.86 6.56 9.76
C ASN A 18 8.99 5.51 9.04
N PRO A 19 9.05 4.24 9.47
CA PRO A 19 8.30 3.17 8.83
C PRO A 19 6.79 3.24 9.12
N ASN A 20 6.35 4.02 10.12
CA ASN A 20 4.93 4.21 10.40
C ASN A 20 4.34 5.22 9.42
N ILE A 21 3.65 4.71 8.40
CA ILE A 21 3.11 5.52 7.30
C ILE A 21 1.59 5.59 7.34
N ALA A 22 1.05 6.60 6.66
CA ALA A 22 -0.35 6.68 6.27
C ALA A 22 -0.45 6.76 4.75
N GLY A 23 -1.55 6.25 4.19
CA GLY A 23 -1.79 6.28 2.75
C GLY A 23 -3.25 6.20 2.38
N THR A 24 -3.54 6.36 1.09
CA THR A 24 -4.89 6.29 0.54
C THR A 24 -4.88 5.45 -0.72
N ILE A 25 -5.87 4.56 -0.87
CA ILE A 25 -6.19 3.86 -2.13
C ILE A 25 -7.63 4.22 -2.45
N ALA A 26 -7.85 4.95 -3.54
CA ALA A 26 -9.17 5.37 -3.96
C ALA A 26 -9.28 5.31 -5.49
N GLY A 27 -10.51 5.22 -5.99
CA GLY A 27 -10.78 5.51 -7.39
C GLY A 27 -10.57 6.99 -7.72
N GLN A 28 -10.81 7.34 -8.98
CA GLN A 28 -10.85 8.73 -9.45
C GLN A 28 -12.21 9.03 -10.11
N PRO A 29 -13.32 9.02 -9.35
CA PRO A 29 -14.63 9.30 -9.91
C PRO A 29 -14.83 10.82 -10.09
N ASP A 30 -15.46 11.22 -11.19
CA ASP A 30 -15.91 12.60 -11.39
C ASP A 30 -17.12 12.94 -10.50
N ASN A 31 -17.92 11.94 -10.17
CA ASN A 31 -19.13 12.08 -9.37
C ASN A 31 -18.86 11.74 -7.90
N ILE A 32 -19.16 12.70 -7.00
CA ILE A 32 -18.96 12.56 -5.57
C ILE A 32 -19.71 11.36 -4.94
N ARG A 33 -20.85 10.96 -5.54
CA ARG A 33 -21.64 9.80 -5.08
C ARG A 33 -20.94 8.46 -5.34
N GLU A 34 -19.97 8.46 -6.25
CA GLU A 34 -19.23 7.27 -6.65
C GLU A 34 -17.89 7.13 -5.91
N ILE A 35 -17.58 8.08 -5.02
CA ILE A 35 -16.38 7.99 -4.17
C ILE A 35 -16.43 6.70 -3.35
N GLU A 36 -15.38 5.92 -3.55
CA GLU A 36 -15.08 4.72 -2.80
C GLU A 36 -13.56 4.60 -2.65
N GLY A 37 -13.12 4.24 -1.45
CA GLY A 37 -11.70 4.05 -1.18
C GLY A 37 -11.41 3.84 0.29
N ILE A 38 -10.13 3.61 0.55
CA ILE A 38 -9.58 3.42 1.89
C ILE A 38 -8.51 4.45 2.19
N GLN A 39 -8.51 4.92 3.43
CA GLN A 39 -7.37 5.55 4.07
C GLN A 39 -6.78 4.52 5.03
N PHE A 40 -5.47 4.42 5.16
CA PHE A 40 -4.84 3.42 6.03
C PHE A 40 -3.68 3.98 6.82
N GLN A 41 -3.39 3.31 7.93
CA GLN A 41 -2.12 3.37 8.64
C GLN A 41 -1.40 2.03 8.42
N ALA A 42 -0.08 2.06 8.30
CA ALA A 42 0.71 0.87 8.03
C ALA A 42 2.14 1.00 8.57
N VAL A 43 2.83 -0.14 8.59
CA VAL A 43 4.29 -0.20 8.75
C VAL A 43 4.89 -0.57 7.40
N ALA A 44 5.78 0.27 6.88
CA ALA A 44 6.60 -0.02 5.71
C ALA A 44 7.85 -0.81 6.13
N ARG A 45 8.04 -1.99 5.54
CA ARG A 45 9.19 -2.85 5.77
C ARG A 45 9.97 -3.01 4.47
N CYS A 46 11.22 -2.59 4.45
CA CYS A 46 12.13 -2.95 3.37
C CYS A 46 12.55 -4.42 3.56
N LEU A 47 12.30 -5.28 2.57
CA LEU A 47 12.60 -6.70 2.66
C LEU A 47 14.08 -6.94 2.33
N GLU A 48 14.87 -7.26 3.36
CA GLU A 48 16.30 -7.59 3.21
C GLU A 48 16.55 -9.09 3.04
N ASN A 49 15.67 -9.92 3.60
CA ASN A 49 15.76 -11.37 3.43
C ASN A 49 15.44 -11.75 1.98
N GLU A 50 16.37 -12.42 1.30
CA GLU A 50 16.23 -12.74 -0.12
C GLU A 50 15.03 -13.66 -0.40
N GLN A 51 14.72 -14.61 0.50
CA GLN A 51 13.58 -15.51 0.32
C GLN A 51 12.24 -14.77 0.44
N GLU A 52 12.10 -13.87 1.42
CA GLU A 52 10.92 -13.00 1.56
C GLU A 52 10.77 -12.09 0.33
N LYS A 53 11.87 -11.48 -0.10
CA LYS A 53 11.94 -10.61 -1.28
C LYS A 53 11.49 -11.33 -2.54
N GLN A 54 12.01 -12.54 -2.80
CA GLN A 54 11.61 -13.33 -3.95
C GLN A 54 10.13 -13.71 -3.90
N THR A 55 9.61 -14.11 -2.74
CA THR A 55 8.18 -14.39 -2.55
C THR A 55 7.32 -13.18 -2.90
N ALA A 56 7.66 -12.00 -2.39
CA ALA A 56 6.96 -10.75 -2.68
C ALA A 56 7.02 -10.36 -4.17
N LEU A 57 8.18 -10.54 -4.81
CA LEU A 57 8.37 -10.28 -6.23
C LEU A 57 7.53 -11.21 -7.11
N GLN A 58 7.42 -12.50 -6.77
CA GLN A 58 6.56 -13.42 -7.53
C GLN A 58 5.09 -12.98 -7.52
N ILE A 59 4.59 -12.49 -6.37
CA ILE A 59 3.24 -11.94 -6.25
C ILE A 59 3.10 -10.68 -7.13
N TYR A 60 4.07 -9.76 -7.05
CA TYR A 60 4.04 -8.52 -7.81
C TYR A 60 4.11 -8.75 -9.33
N TRP A 61 5.03 -9.60 -9.79
CA TRP A 61 5.24 -9.90 -11.20
C TRP A 61 4.07 -10.64 -11.85
N LYS A 62 3.30 -11.42 -11.09
CA LYS A 62 2.06 -12.02 -11.59
C LYS A 62 1.07 -10.95 -12.10
N LYS A 63 1.06 -9.77 -11.47
CA LYS A 63 0.21 -8.63 -11.85
C LYS A 63 0.91 -7.68 -12.82
N HIS A 64 2.24 -7.55 -12.71
CA HIS A 64 3.05 -6.63 -13.51
C HIS A 64 4.29 -7.33 -14.11
N PRO A 65 4.13 -8.14 -15.18
CA PRO A 65 5.23 -8.95 -15.72
C PRO A 65 6.45 -8.15 -16.18
N LEU A 66 6.23 -6.95 -16.74
CA LEU A 66 7.30 -6.06 -17.23
C LEU A 66 8.22 -5.56 -16.10
N ALA A 67 7.77 -5.57 -14.84
CA ALA A 67 8.59 -5.15 -13.71
C ALA A 67 9.77 -6.10 -13.42
N LYS A 68 9.83 -7.30 -14.05
CA LYS A 68 11.00 -8.18 -14.01
C LYS A 68 12.26 -7.54 -14.60
N LEU A 69 12.09 -6.57 -15.50
CA LEU A 69 13.19 -5.90 -16.20
C LEU A 69 13.81 -4.75 -15.41
N MET A 70 13.26 -4.41 -14.23
CA MET A 70 13.67 -3.27 -13.44
C MET A 70 14.23 -3.71 -12.08
N SER A 71 15.36 -3.15 -11.67
CA SER A 71 15.88 -3.33 -10.31
C SER A 71 15.30 -2.28 -9.37
N SER A 72 14.74 -2.74 -8.25
CA SER A 72 14.21 -1.89 -7.19
C SER A 72 14.26 -2.62 -5.85
N ASP A 73 14.25 -1.86 -4.76
CA ASP A 73 14.04 -2.41 -3.43
C ASP A 73 12.56 -2.79 -3.26
N VAL A 74 12.32 -3.83 -2.47
CA VAL A 74 11.01 -4.44 -2.30
C VAL A 74 10.49 -4.09 -0.91
N TRP A 75 9.33 -3.44 -0.89
CA TRP A 75 8.69 -3.00 0.33
C TRP A 75 7.41 -3.78 0.58
N GLU A 76 7.29 -4.31 1.79
CA GLU A 76 6.02 -4.79 2.32
C GLU A 76 5.36 -3.67 3.13
N ILE A 77 4.16 -3.29 2.72
CA ILE A 77 3.28 -2.39 3.46
C ILE A 77 2.29 -3.23 4.27
N VAL A 78 2.50 -3.28 5.58
CA VAL A 78 1.70 -4.04 6.54
C VAL A 78 0.65 -3.12 7.15
N PHE A 79 -0.62 -3.29 6.76
CA PHE A 79 -1.71 -2.46 7.29
C PHE A 79 -1.94 -2.72 8.78
N THR A 80 -2.03 -1.64 9.55
CA THR A 80 -2.35 -1.66 10.99
C THR A 80 -3.78 -1.16 11.25
N ARG A 81 -4.24 -0.21 10.43
CA ARG A 81 -5.61 0.30 10.45
C ARG A 81 -6.06 0.65 9.04
N ILE A 82 -7.32 0.37 8.73
CA ILE A 82 -7.96 0.74 7.47
C ILE A 82 -9.28 1.44 7.80
N LYS A 83 -9.49 2.61 7.21
CA LYS A 83 -10.73 3.36 7.23
C LYS A 83 -11.30 3.37 5.81
N HIS A 84 -12.42 2.70 5.62
CA HIS A 84 -13.15 2.68 4.36
C HIS A 84 -14.19 3.80 4.28
N THR A 85 -14.34 4.38 3.10
CA THR A 85 -15.37 5.39 2.79
C THR A 85 -16.06 4.97 1.50
N GLU A 86 -17.39 4.87 1.52
CA GLU A 86 -18.23 4.59 0.36
C GLU A 86 -19.46 5.49 0.38
N ASN A 87 -19.74 6.17 -0.75
CA ASN A 87 -20.86 7.10 -0.86
C ASN A 87 -22.10 6.54 -1.59
N ARG A 88 -22.06 5.28 -2.06
CA ARG A 88 -23.13 4.68 -2.89
C ARG A 88 -24.38 4.24 -2.11
N VAL A 89 -24.20 3.68 -0.90
CA VAL A 89 -25.31 3.01 -0.16
C VAL A 89 -26.04 3.96 0.79
N ALA A 90 -25.38 5.01 1.27
CA ALA A 90 -25.92 6.14 2.02
C ALA A 90 -24.82 7.21 2.07
N PHE A 91 -25.17 8.50 2.11
CA PHE A 91 -24.17 9.58 2.20
C PHE A 91 -23.17 9.29 3.35
N ALA A 92 -21.89 9.09 3.00
CA ALA A 92 -20.75 8.99 3.91
C ALA A 92 -20.74 7.84 4.94
N LYS A 93 -21.11 6.60 4.56
CA LYS A 93 -20.85 5.44 5.42
C LYS A 93 -19.35 5.20 5.54
N LYS A 94 -18.85 5.10 6.79
CA LYS A 94 -17.45 4.86 7.12
C LYS A 94 -17.33 3.61 7.97
N SER A 95 -16.35 2.76 7.65
CA SER A 95 -16.00 1.57 8.45
C SER A 95 -14.55 1.69 8.90
N ASP A 96 -14.26 1.32 10.15
CA ASP A 96 -12.91 1.35 10.73
C ASP A 96 -12.51 -0.07 11.13
N TRP A 97 -11.41 -0.56 10.55
CA TRP A 97 -10.84 -1.86 10.88
C TRP A 97 -9.45 -1.66 11.46
N LYS A 98 -9.22 -2.24 12.62
CA LYS A 98 -7.92 -2.26 13.31
C LYS A 98 -7.45 -3.69 13.40
N LYS A 99 -6.15 -3.90 13.21
CA LYS A 99 -5.53 -5.19 13.56
C LYS A 99 -5.58 -5.31 15.08
N LEU A 100 -6.34 -6.28 15.58
CA LEU A 100 -6.29 -6.65 16.99
C LEU A 100 -4.99 -7.45 17.21
N PHE A 101 -4.20 -7.04 18.19
CA PHE A 101 -2.96 -7.71 18.57
C PHE A 101 -3.25 -8.89 19.48
#